data_AF-A0A3P6R2R3-F1
#
_entry.id   AF-A0A3P6R2R3-F1
#
_cell.length_a   1.000
_cell.length_b   1.000
_cell.length_c   1.000
_cell.angle_alpha   90.00
_cell.angle_beta   90.00
_cell.angle_gamma   90.00
#
_symmetry.space_group_name_H-M   'P 1'
#
loop_
_entity.id
_entity.type
_entity.pdbx_description
1 polymer ?
#
loop_
_entity_poly.entity_id
_entity_poly.type
_entity_poly.pdbx_seq_one_letter_code
_entity_poly.pdbx_strand_id
1 'polypeptide(L)'
;MGCRSPLIVAMLASSIGALFMYSNAGPALFWNAVIMTIVGITISGPYNLIVGTISIDLGSQPALQNNAQAMSTVSGLLDGTGSVGSAVGQLGIPVLQNVFGWQSVFYLFMFLNLLAIVCIMRRCLADLRLMFEKSNELTPLLIEESDE
;
A
#
# COMPACT_ATOMS: atom_id res chain seq x y z
N MET A 1 14.84 0.57 10.30
CA MET A 1 13.46 0.19 9.93
C MET A 1 13.33 0.11 8.41
N GLY A 2 14.13 -0.71 7.74
CA GLY A 2 14.20 -0.74 6.26
C GLY A 2 13.75 -2.09 5.72
N CYS A 3 12.70 -2.11 4.88
CA CYS A 3 12.32 -3.16 3.91
C CYS A 3 10.82 -3.11 3.51
N ARG A 4 9.97 -2.34 4.20
CA ARG A 4 8.50 -2.44 4.03
C ARG A 4 7.97 -1.66 2.83
N SER A 5 8.43 -0.42 2.67
CA SER A 5 8.03 0.48 1.57
C SER A 5 8.31 -0.05 0.15
N PRO A 6 9.49 -0.65 -0.18
CA PRO A 6 9.70 -1.22 -1.51
C PRO A 6 8.80 -2.43 -1.80
N LEU A 7 8.43 -3.20 -0.77
CA LEU A 7 7.54 -4.36 -0.91
C LEU A 7 6.10 -3.92 -1.24
N ILE A 8 5.62 -2.85 -0.61
CA ILE A 8 4.31 -2.22 -0.91
C ILE A 8 4.26 -1.75 -2.38
N VAL A 9 5.32 -1.09 -2.86
CA VAL A 9 5.39 -0.60 -4.26
C VAL A 9 5.42 -1.77 -5.24
N ALA A 10 6.18 -2.83 -4.96
CA ALA A 10 6.22 -4.03 -5.80
C ALA A 10 4.86 -4.73 -5.87
N MET A 11 4.16 -4.85 -4.74
CA MET A 11 2.81 -5.43 -4.71
C MET A 11 1.80 -4.57 -5.47
N LEU A 12 1.82 -3.25 -5.29
CA LEU A 12 0.92 -2.34 -6.03
C LEU A 12 1.19 -2.37 -7.55
N ALA A 13 2.46 -2.40 -7.96
CA ALA A 13 2.84 -2.52 -9.37
C ALA A 13 2.37 -3.86 -9.98
N SER A 14 2.50 -4.95 -9.23
CA SER A 14 1.96 -6.27 -9.61
C SER A 14 0.43 -6.24 -9.77
N SER A 15 -0.28 -5.50 -8.90
CA SER A 15 -1.74 -5.34 -8.97
C SER A 15 -2.20 -4.67 -10.26
N ILE A 16 -1.47 -3.65 -10.72
CA ILE A 16 -1.75 -2.99 -12.01
C ILE A 16 -1.62 -3.97 -13.17
N GLY A 17 -0.58 -4.82 -13.15
CA GLY A 17 -0.41 -5.89 -14.16
C GLY A 17 -1.55 -6.89 -14.16
N ALA A 18 -2.01 -7.32 -12.97
CA ALA A 18 -3.13 -8.25 -12.83
C ALA A 18 -4.46 -7.65 -13.34
N LEU A 19 -4.72 -6.37 -13.06
CA LEU A 19 -5.91 -5.65 -13.54
C LEU A 19 -5.88 -5.44 -15.06
N PHE A 20 -4.70 -5.18 -15.66
CA PHE A 20 -4.56 -5.09 -17.12
C PHE A 20 -4.83 -6.43 -17.81
N MET A 21 -4.38 -7.52 -17.21
CA MET A 21 -4.63 -8.88 -17.68
C MET A 21 -6.12 -9.25 -17.57
N TYR A 22 -6.80 -8.83 -16.48
CA TYR A 22 -8.25 -8.96 -16.31
C TYR A 22 -9.04 -8.22 -17.38
N SER A 23 -8.64 -6.98 -17.70
CA SER A 23 -9.31 -6.16 -18.71
C SER A 23 -9.28 -6.78 -20.12
N ASN A 24 -8.35 -7.69 -20.40
CA ASN A 24 -8.23 -8.40 -21.67
C ASN A 24 -8.72 -9.85 -21.59
N ALA A 25 -9.10 -10.34 -20.41
CA ALA A 25 -9.61 -11.69 -20.22
C ALA A 25 -11.06 -11.78 -20.69
N GLY A 26 -11.33 -12.69 -21.62
CA GLY A 26 -12.68 -12.95 -22.12
C GLY A 26 -13.65 -13.47 -21.04
N PRO A 27 -14.94 -13.65 -21.36
CA PRO A 27 -16.05 -13.87 -20.40
C PRO A 27 -16.05 -15.24 -19.67
N ALA A 28 -14.90 -15.92 -19.57
CA ALA A 28 -14.78 -17.18 -18.87
C ALA A 28 -14.79 -16.98 -17.35
N LEU A 29 -15.86 -17.45 -16.70
CA LEU A 29 -16.13 -17.30 -15.28
C LEU A 29 -14.99 -17.80 -14.38
N PHE A 30 -14.33 -18.90 -14.77
CA PHE A 30 -13.18 -19.46 -14.06
C PHE A 30 -11.96 -18.52 -14.08
N TRP A 31 -11.61 -17.98 -15.25
CA TRP A 31 -10.50 -17.03 -15.40
C TRP A 31 -10.78 -15.74 -14.64
N ASN A 32 -12.03 -15.27 -14.67
CA ASN A 32 -12.43 -14.10 -13.90
C ASN A 32 -12.28 -14.32 -12.38
N ALA A 33 -12.67 -15.49 -11.87
CA ALA A 33 -12.55 -15.82 -10.45
C ALA A 33 -11.08 -15.92 -10.01
N VAL A 34 -10.21 -16.56 -10.81
CA VAL A 34 -8.78 -16.70 -10.52
C VAL A 34 -8.10 -15.33 -10.49
N ILE A 35 -8.34 -14.49 -11.50
CA ILE A 35 -7.71 -13.18 -11.59
C ILE A 35 -8.22 -12.26 -10.46
N MET A 36 -9.52 -12.28 -10.13
CA MET A 36 -10.06 -11.54 -8.98
C MET A 36 -9.44 -11.99 -7.64
N THR A 37 -9.17 -13.29 -7.48
CA THR A 37 -8.50 -13.81 -6.28
C THR A 37 -7.07 -13.28 -6.17
N ILE A 38 -6.32 -13.30 -7.29
CA ILE A 38 -4.96 -12.75 -7.34
C ILE A 38 -4.99 -11.26 -7.02
N VAL A 39 -5.86 -10.49 -7.67
CA VAL A 39 -6.04 -9.06 -7.41
C VAL A 39 -6.35 -8.81 -5.93
N GLY A 40 -7.24 -9.60 -5.32
CA GLY A 40 -7.57 -9.50 -3.90
C GLY A 40 -6.37 -9.72 -2.97
N ILE A 41 -5.59 -10.78 -3.21
CA ILE A 41 -4.36 -11.06 -2.43
C ILE A 41 -3.34 -9.93 -2.61
N THR A 42 -3.16 -9.47 -3.85
CA THR A 42 -2.17 -8.46 -4.19
C THR A 42 -2.54 -7.06 -3.69
N ILE A 43 -3.83 -6.73 -3.50
CA ILE A 43 -4.28 -5.46 -2.91
C ILE A 43 -4.33 -5.52 -1.37
N SER A 44 -4.74 -6.64 -0.81
CA SER A 44 -4.85 -6.82 0.65
C SER A 44 -3.48 -6.75 1.35
N GLY A 45 -2.43 -7.28 0.69
CA GLY A 45 -1.04 -7.18 1.15
C GLY A 45 -0.56 -5.75 1.42
N PRO A 46 -0.52 -4.85 0.42
CA PRO A 46 -0.06 -3.48 0.60
C PRO A 46 -0.98 -2.68 1.54
N TYR A 47 -2.29 -2.90 1.54
CA TYR A 47 -3.20 -2.25 2.49
C TYR A 47 -2.80 -2.54 3.95
N ASN A 48 -2.63 -3.82 4.30
CA ASN A 48 -2.24 -4.23 5.65
C ASN A 48 -0.84 -3.72 6.02
N LEU A 49 0.09 -3.64 5.04
CA LEU A 49 1.44 -3.13 5.25
C LEU A 49 1.48 -1.61 5.44
N ILE A 50 0.62 -0.84 4.76
CA ILE A 50 0.51 0.61 4.93
C ILE A 50 -0.01 0.92 6.33
N VAL A 51 -1.12 0.30 6.74
CA VAL A 51 -1.71 0.48 8.09
C VAL A 51 -0.69 0.07 9.16
N GLY A 52 -0.03 -1.08 8.98
CA GLY A 52 0.99 -1.54 9.93
C GLY A 52 2.20 -0.61 10.03
N THR A 53 2.64 -0.03 8.91
CA THR A 53 3.75 0.95 8.91
C THR A 53 3.34 2.24 9.60
N ILE A 54 2.14 2.76 9.32
CA ILE A 54 1.62 3.97 9.98
C ILE A 54 1.54 3.75 11.50
N SER A 55 0.99 2.62 11.96
CA SER A 55 0.91 2.31 13.39
C SER A 55 2.28 2.23 14.07
N ILE A 56 3.30 1.73 13.36
CA ILE A 56 4.67 1.68 13.87
C ILE A 56 5.31 3.07 13.90
N ASP A 57 5.10 3.88 12.87
CA ASP A 57 5.57 5.27 12.82
C ASP A 57 4.98 6.08 13.98
N LEU A 58 3.70 5.85 14.28
CA LEU A 58 3.00 6.42 15.43
C LEU A 58 3.55 5.95 16.78
N GLY A 59 3.88 4.66 16.91
CA GLY A 59 4.46 4.11 18.13
C GLY A 59 5.93 4.45 18.37
N SER A 60 6.64 4.92 17.35
CA SER A 60 8.04 5.31 17.45
C SER A 60 8.25 6.81 17.64
N GLN A 61 7.20 7.63 17.55
CA GLN A 61 7.28 9.06 17.88
C GLN A 61 7.38 9.28 19.40
N PRO A 62 8.43 9.95 19.91
CA PRO A 62 8.63 10.14 21.36
C PRO A 62 7.50 10.94 22.03
N ALA A 63 6.78 11.77 21.27
CA ALA A 63 5.59 12.49 21.74
C ALA A 63 4.36 11.59 21.98
N LEU A 64 4.30 10.41 21.35
CA LEU A 64 3.18 9.46 21.45
C LEU A 64 3.55 8.13 22.11
N GLN A 65 4.83 7.80 22.19
CA GLN A 65 5.33 6.52 22.72
C GLN A 65 4.93 6.25 24.18
N ASN A 66 4.73 7.30 24.99
CA ASN A 66 4.23 7.20 26.38
C ASN A 66 2.82 7.75 26.58
N ASN A 67 2.15 8.24 25.53
CA ASN A 67 0.82 8.82 25.63
C ASN A 67 -0.20 7.98 24.85
N ALA A 68 -0.76 6.97 25.53
CA ALA A 68 -1.77 6.07 24.98
C ALA A 68 -3.01 6.81 24.46
N GLN A 69 -3.38 7.94 25.05
CA GLN A 69 -4.52 8.74 24.61
C GLN A 69 -4.26 9.44 23.27
N ALA A 70 -3.05 9.99 23.08
CA ALA A 70 -2.64 10.58 21.80
C ALA A 70 -2.56 9.52 20.69
N MET A 71 -1.96 8.36 20.99
CA MET A 71 -1.87 7.25 20.04
C MET A 71 -3.26 6.74 19.63
N SER A 72 -4.17 6.56 20.59
CA SER A 72 -5.55 6.15 20.33
C SER A 72 -6.30 7.16 19.47
N THR A 73 -6.08 8.47 19.69
CA THR A 73 -6.72 9.53 18.89
C THR A 73 -6.28 9.48 17.43
N VAL A 74 -4.97 9.33 17.18
CA VAL A 74 -4.47 9.28 15.80
C VAL A 74 -4.83 7.95 15.12
N SER A 75 -4.82 6.83 15.85
CA SER A 75 -5.34 5.55 15.33
C SER A 75 -6.83 5.65 14.99
N GLY A 76 -7.62 6.31 15.84
CA GLY A 76 -9.04 6.56 15.58
C GLY A 76 -9.27 7.46 14.36
N LEU A 77 -8.39 8.43 14.13
CA LEU A 77 -8.39 9.25 12.91
C LEU A 77 -8.06 8.41 11.67
N LEU A 78 -7.05 7.54 11.74
CA LEU A 78 -6.69 6.63 10.66
C LEU A 78 -7.87 5.71 10.29
N ASP A 79 -8.41 5.00 11.28
CA ASP A 79 -9.55 4.10 11.09
C ASP A 79 -10.81 4.85 10.61
N GLY A 80 -10.99 6.08 11.11
CA GLY A 80 -12.05 6.98 10.67
C GLY A 80 -11.93 7.32 9.18
N THR A 81 -10.73 7.71 8.72
CA THR A 81 -10.51 7.99 7.29
C THR A 81 -10.68 6.75 6.42
N GLY A 82 -10.25 5.56 6.88
CA GLY A 82 -10.47 4.29 6.19
C GLY A 82 -11.96 3.97 6.04
N SER A 83 -12.75 4.20 7.10
CA SER A 83 -14.20 3.99 7.10
C SER A 83 -14.93 4.94 6.15
N VAL A 84 -14.53 6.21 6.10
CA VAL A 84 -15.09 7.19 5.14
C VAL A 84 -14.78 6.77 3.70
N GLY A 85 -13.55 6.34 3.41
CA GLY A 85 -13.18 5.83 2.09
C GLY A 85 -14.00 4.60 1.67
N SER A 86 -14.24 3.68 2.61
CA SER A 86 -15.10 2.51 2.39
C SER A 86 -16.54 2.91 2.09
N ALA A 87 -17.11 3.86 2.83
CA ALA A 87 -18.46 4.37 2.59
C ALA A 87 -18.58 5.03 1.20
N VAL A 88 -17.60 5.86 0.83
CA VAL A 88 -17.55 6.48 -0.51
C VAL A 88 -17.43 5.43 -1.60
N GLY A 89 -16.60 4.39 -1.40
CA GLY A 89 -16.48 3.27 -2.33
C GLY A 89 -17.80 2.51 -2.49
N GLN A 90 -18.45 2.15 -1.37
CA GLN A 90 -19.72 1.41 -1.37
C GLN A 90 -20.85 2.16 -2.06
N LEU A 91 -20.88 3.49 -1.97
CA LEU A 91 -21.87 4.31 -2.68
C LEU A 91 -21.47 4.61 -4.13
N GLY A 92 -20.18 4.83 -4.39
CA GLY A 92 -19.67 5.22 -5.70
C GLY A 92 -19.63 4.08 -6.72
N ILE A 93 -19.20 2.89 -6.30
CA ILE A 93 -19.08 1.70 -7.18
C ILE A 93 -20.41 1.35 -7.89
N PRO A 94 -21.56 1.21 -7.19
CA PRO A 94 -22.82 0.87 -7.84
C PRO A 94 -23.33 1.98 -8.77
N VAL A 95 -23.11 3.25 -8.42
CA VAL A 95 -23.46 4.38 -9.31
C VAL A 95 -22.63 4.34 -10.59
N LEU A 96 -21.32 4.11 -10.47
CA LEU A 96 -20.42 4.03 -11.62
C LEU A 96 -20.75 2.85 -12.53
N GLN A 97 -21.06 1.69 -11.93
CA GLN A 97 -21.49 0.51 -12.65
C GLN A 97 -22.78 0.78 -13.44
N ASN A 98 -23.76 1.46 -12.85
CA ASN A 98 -25.05 1.70 -13.48
C ASN A 98 -24.97 2.68 -14.66
N VAL A 99 -24.07 3.66 -14.60
CA VAL A 99 -23.94 4.70 -15.64
C VAL A 99 -22.94 4.34 -16.73
N PHE A 100 -21.78 3.76 -16.37
CA PHE A 100 -20.65 3.54 -17.28
C PHE A 100 -20.26 2.06 -17.46
N GLY A 101 -21.03 1.13 -16.89
CA GLY A 101 -20.79 -0.30 -16.98
C GLY A 101 -19.65 -0.82 -16.09
N TRP A 102 -19.52 -2.15 -16.03
CA TRP A 102 -18.57 -2.83 -15.13
C TRP A 102 -17.10 -2.51 -15.41
N GLN A 103 -16.72 -2.30 -16.67
CA GLN A 103 -15.32 -1.98 -17.03
C GLN A 103 -14.83 -0.70 -16.35
N SER A 104 -15.71 0.30 -16.19
CA SER A 104 -15.38 1.59 -15.58
C SER A 104 -15.04 1.47 -14.09
N VAL A 105 -15.60 0.48 -13.39
CA VAL A 105 -15.25 0.18 -11.99
C VAL A 105 -13.80 -0.31 -11.88
N PHE A 106 -13.36 -1.14 -12.82
CA PHE A 106 -11.97 -1.62 -12.85
C PHE A 106 -10.98 -0.50 -13.17
N TYR A 107 -11.32 0.39 -14.11
CA TYR A 107 -10.50 1.57 -14.39
C TYR A 107 -10.41 2.52 -13.18
N LEU A 108 -11.50 2.70 -12.43
CA LEU A 108 -11.48 3.45 -11.17
C LEU A 108 -10.51 2.82 -10.17
N PHE A 109 -10.56 1.49 -9.97
CA PHE A 109 -9.63 0.81 -9.05
C PHE A 109 -8.17 0.90 -9.49
N MET A 110 -7.92 0.85 -10.81
CA MET A 110 -6.57 1.04 -11.35
C MET A 110 -6.08 2.47 -11.12
N PHE A 111 -6.95 3.48 -11.30
CA PHE A 111 -6.63 4.89 -11.02
C PHE A 111 -6.37 5.14 -9.53
N LEU A 112 -7.20 4.62 -8.63
CA LEU A 112 -7.01 4.74 -7.18
C LEU A 112 -5.72 4.04 -6.73
N ASN A 113 -5.41 2.86 -7.29
CA ASN A 113 -4.12 2.20 -7.06
C ASN A 113 -2.95 3.05 -7.52
N LEU A 114 -3.02 3.64 -8.72
CA LEU A 114 -1.96 4.49 -9.24
C LEU A 114 -1.76 5.73 -8.36
N LEU A 115 -2.84 6.36 -7.90
CA LEU A 115 -2.78 7.48 -6.97
C LEU A 115 -2.13 7.08 -5.64
N ALA A 116 -2.48 5.90 -5.11
CA ALA A 116 -1.85 5.36 -3.90
C ALA A 116 -0.33 5.14 -4.10
N ILE A 117 0.08 4.58 -5.24
CA ILE A 117 1.49 4.42 -5.60
C ILE A 117 2.19 5.78 -5.63
N VAL A 118 1.61 6.79 -6.28
CA VAL A 118 2.21 8.13 -6.40
C VAL A 118 2.39 8.78 -5.01
N CYS A 119 1.39 8.68 -4.14
CA CYS A 119 1.46 9.21 -2.78
C CYS A 119 2.54 8.50 -1.95
N ILE A 120 2.62 7.17 -2.04
CA ILE A 120 3.59 6.35 -1.30
C ILE A 120 4.98 6.45 -1.90
N MET A 121 5.12 6.72 -3.20
CA MET A 121 6.41 6.79 -3.90
C MET A 121 7.34 7.81 -3.24
N ARG A 122 6.83 8.98 -2.83
CA ARG A 122 7.65 9.98 -2.11
C ARG A 122 8.19 9.44 -0.78
N ARG A 123 7.36 8.72 -0.01
CA ARG A 123 7.75 8.08 1.26
C ARG A 123 8.75 6.94 1.02
N CYS A 124 8.49 6.10 0.02
CA CYS A 124 9.35 4.99 -0.37
C CYS A 124 10.74 5.47 -0.82
N LEU A 125 10.82 6.58 -1.57
CA LEU A 125 12.09 7.19 -1.96
C LEU A 125 12.88 7.70 -0.75
N ALA A 126 12.21 8.26 0.27
CA ALA A 126 12.87 8.67 1.50
C ALA A 126 13.40 7.46 2.28
N ASP A 127 12.61 6.40 2.43
CA ASP A 127 13.04 5.16 3.09
C ASP A 127 14.19 4.47 2.35
N LEU A 128 14.15 4.46 1.00
CA LEU A 128 15.23 3.92 0.18
C LEU A 128 16.54 4.70 0.37
N ARG A 129 16.48 6.03 0.41
CA ARG A 129 17.67 6.87 0.67
C ARG A 129 18.29 6.57 2.03
N LEU A 130 17.46 6.43 3.07
CA LEU A 130 17.91 6.06 4.41
C LEU A 130 18.55 4.66 4.45
N MET A 131 18.01 3.70 3.68
CA MET A 131 18.62 2.37 3.55
C MET A 131 19.95 2.41 2.80
N PHE A 132 20.04 3.19 1.72
CA PHE A 132 21.28 3.37 0.98
C PHE A 132 22.37 4.03 1.83
N GLU A 133 22.02 5.05 2.61
CA GLU A 133 22.95 5.73 3.52
C GLU A 133 23.44 4.79 4.63
N LYS A 134 22.52 4.05 5.27
CA LYS A 134 22.88 3.07 6.31
C LYS A 134 23.71 1.90 5.78
N SER A 135 23.46 1.46 4.54
CA SER A 135 24.29 0.44 3.88
C SER A 135 25.70 0.96 3.59
N ASN A 136 25.82 2.25 3.24
CA ASN A 136 27.10 2.88 2.94
C ASN A 136 27.93 3.11 4.22
N GLU A 137 27.29 3.34 5.38
CA GLU A 137 27.96 3.45 6.69
C GLU A 137 28.34 2.10 7.31
N LEU A 138 27.60 1.02 7.03
CA LEU A 138 27.93 -0.32 7.53
C LEU A 138 29.09 -0.98 6.76
N THR A 139 29.33 -0.54 5.52
CA THR A 139 30.42 -1.05 4.66
C THR A 139 31.83 -0.77 5.23
N PRO A 140 32.16 0.42 5.76
CA PRO A 140 33.48 0.66 6.38
C PRO A 140 33.69 -0.03 7.73
N LEU A 141 32.66 -0.20 8.55
CA LEU A 141 32.78 -0.85 9.87
C LEU A 141 33.06 -2.37 9.79
N LEU A 142 32.51 -3.05 8.77
CA LEU A 142 32.81 -4.45 8.50
C LEU A 142 34.22 -4.66 7.92
N ILE A 143 34.84 -3.59 7.39
CA ILE A 143 36.22 -3.62 6.93
C ILE A 143 37.16 -3.43 8.13
N GLU A 144 36.87 -2.50 9.04
CA GLU A 144 37.63 -2.31 10.28
C GLU A 144 37.59 -3.53 11.22
N GLU A 145 36.44 -4.22 11.34
CA GLU A 145 36.32 -5.43 12.17
C GLU A 145 36.97 -6.68 11.53
N SER A 146 37.35 -6.60 10.25
CA SER A 146 38.02 -7.69 9.52
C SER A 146 39.55 -7.55 9.41
N ASP A 147 40.07 -6.39 9.79
CA ASP A 147 41.51 -6.06 9.80
C ASP A 147 42.15 -6.17 11.21
N GLU A 148 41.39 -6.55 12.25
CA GLU A 148 41.86 -7.01 13.58
C GLU A 148 41.86 -8.54 13.70
#